data_AF-A0A2D5W8L9-F1
#
_entry.id   AF-A0A2D5W8L9-F1
#
_cell.length_a   1.000
_cell.length_b   1.000
_cell.length_c   1.000
_cell.angle_alpha   90.00
_cell.angle_beta   90.00
_cell.angle_gamma   90.00
#
_symmetry.space_group_name_H-M   'P 1'
#
loop_
_entity.id
_entity.type
_entity.pdbx_description
1 polymer ?
#
loop_
_entity_poly.entity_id
_entity_poly.type
_entity_poly.pdbx_seq_one_letter_code
_entity_poly.pdbx_strand_id
1 'polypeptide(L)'
;MEPVLVSACLYGRACRYDGTDCLDEVLLDELEAAGRVPVPFCPEEAGELPTPRPAAWIAPGGDEKGPGDAAQVLSGQARVVTGSGDDVSAAFLAGAREALLACQELGTRRAYLKERSPSCGVKQTHVGGQAVAGMGVTARLLADNGVTVVGVEGGRRAAEAESREAPEPEPPQPPGGCSGAPTQPLLTPEIPTRLRKPPGS
;
A
#
# COMPACT_ATOMS: atom_id res chain seq x y z
N MET A 1 -17.02 7.70 5.72
CA MET A 1 -16.09 6.86 4.97
C MET A 1 -16.43 5.40 5.25
N GLU A 2 -16.39 4.53 4.23
CA GLU A 2 -16.80 3.12 4.31
C GLU A 2 -15.63 2.26 4.85
N PRO A 3 -15.77 1.49 5.95
CA PRO A 3 -14.71 0.61 6.41
C PRO A 3 -14.50 -0.55 5.43
N VAL A 4 -13.25 -0.94 5.20
CA VAL A 4 -12.90 -2.12 4.39
C VAL A 4 -11.81 -2.92 5.08
N LEU A 5 -11.91 -4.25 5.05
CA LEU A 5 -10.88 -5.10 5.63
C LEU A 5 -9.65 -5.09 4.71
N VAL A 6 -8.45 -4.95 5.27
CA VAL A 6 -7.19 -4.99 4.51
C VAL A 6 -6.22 -5.93 5.19
N SER A 7 -5.51 -6.78 4.43
CA SER A 7 -4.43 -7.59 5.01
C SER A 7 -3.42 -6.67 5.71
N ALA A 8 -3.18 -6.89 7.00
CA ALA A 8 -2.39 -5.95 7.82
C ALA A 8 -0.96 -5.72 7.29
N CYS A 9 -0.38 -6.70 6.59
CA CYS A 9 0.92 -6.53 5.93
C CYS A 9 0.89 -5.51 4.78
N LEU A 10 -0.23 -5.37 4.05
CA LEU A 10 -0.42 -4.32 3.04
C LEU A 10 -0.54 -2.93 3.67
N TYR A 11 -0.90 -2.87 4.96
CA TYR A 11 -0.94 -1.65 5.78
C TYR A 11 0.40 -1.38 6.49
N GLY A 12 1.46 -2.13 6.21
CA GLY A 12 2.78 -1.92 6.80
C GLY A 12 2.99 -2.55 8.18
N ARG A 13 2.07 -3.41 8.65
CA ARG A 13 2.31 -4.19 9.87
C ARG A 13 3.22 -5.37 9.56
N ALA A 14 4.30 -5.51 10.32
CA ALA A 14 5.26 -6.59 10.21
C ALA A 14 4.71 -7.93 10.75
N CYS A 15 3.67 -8.46 10.08
CA CYS A 15 2.91 -9.64 10.50
C CYS A 15 3.04 -10.82 9.53
N ARG A 16 3.93 -10.76 8.53
CA ARG A 16 4.19 -11.89 7.62
C ARG A 16 4.92 -13.02 8.36
N TYR A 17 4.93 -14.20 7.76
CA TYR A 17 5.61 -15.37 8.32
C TYR A 17 7.11 -15.11 8.58
N ASP A 18 7.75 -14.30 7.75
CA ASP A 18 9.16 -13.89 7.86
C ASP A 18 9.39 -12.68 8.79
N GLY A 19 8.35 -12.19 9.47
CA GLY A 19 8.46 -11.03 10.36
C GLY A 19 8.56 -9.68 9.66
N THR A 20 8.25 -9.63 8.36
CA THR A 20 8.23 -8.38 7.57
C THR A 20 6.81 -7.92 7.24
N ASP A 21 6.69 -6.79 6.55
CA ASP A 21 5.44 -6.30 5.97
C ASP A 21 5.43 -6.39 4.42
N CYS A 22 4.40 -5.84 3.81
CA CYS A 22 4.30 -5.67 2.37
C CYS A 22 3.51 -4.39 2.05
N LEU A 23 3.86 -3.29 2.72
CA LEU A 23 3.15 -2.00 2.63
C LEU A 23 2.89 -1.64 1.16
N ASP A 24 1.66 -1.29 0.84
CA ASP A 24 1.23 -0.84 -0.48
C ASP A 24 0.61 0.55 -0.32
N GLU A 25 1.44 1.58 -0.42
CA GLU A 25 1.03 2.99 -0.26
C GLU A 25 0.00 3.38 -1.33
N VAL A 26 0.18 2.90 -2.56
CA VAL A 26 -0.77 3.16 -3.66
C VAL A 26 -2.15 2.61 -3.34
N LEU A 27 -2.26 1.44 -2.71
CA LEU A 27 -3.54 0.90 -2.25
C LEU A 27 -4.17 1.83 -1.22
N LEU A 28 -3.39 2.35 -0.26
CA LEU A 28 -3.93 3.22 0.78
C LEU A 28 -4.46 4.53 0.17
N ASP A 29 -3.74 5.12 -0.78
CA ASP A 29 -4.18 6.30 -1.53
C ASP A 29 -5.45 6.00 -2.35
N GLU A 30 -5.49 4.85 -3.05
CA GLU A 30 -6.67 4.40 -3.81
C GLU A 30 -7.90 4.21 -2.90
N LEU A 31 -7.71 3.73 -1.67
CA LEU A 31 -8.77 3.56 -0.68
C LEU A 31 -9.25 4.90 -0.14
N GLU A 32 -8.33 5.79 0.22
CA GLU A 32 -8.67 7.13 0.73
C GLU A 32 -9.42 7.95 -0.33
N ALA A 33 -8.93 7.97 -1.57
CA ALA A 33 -9.58 8.63 -2.70
C ALA A 33 -10.98 8.07 -2.98
N ALA A 34 -11.20 6.78 -2.70
CA ALA A 34 -12.51 6.13 -2.78
C ALA A 34 -13.39 6.35 -1.54
N GLY A 35 -12.95 7.15 -0.56
CA GLY A 35 -13.68 7.42 0.68
C GLY A 35 -13.79 6.20 1.60
N ARG A 36 -12.81 5.29 1.54
CA ARG A 36 -12.76 4.05 2.33
C ARG A 36 -11.74 4.15 3.45
N VAL A 37 -12.07 3.58 4.61
CA VAL A 37 -11.17 3.47 5.76
C VAL A 37 -10.61 2.05 5.82
N PRO A 38 -9.30 1.85 5.62
CA PRO A 38 -8.69 0.53 5.78
C PRO A 38 -8.72 0.09 7.25
N VAL A 39 -9.20 -1.13 7.50
CA VAL A 39 -9.11 -1.81 8.80
C VAL A 39 -8.12 -2.97 8.66
N PRO A 40 -6.89 -2.83 9.19
CA PRO A 40 -5.86 -3.85 9.02
C PRO A 40 -6.17 -5.11 9.83
N PHE A 41 -6.06 -6.27 9.19
CA PHE A 41 -6.33 -7.57 9.82
C PHE A 41 -5.35 -8.64 9.33
N CYS A 42 -4.80 -9.44 10.25
CA CYS A 42 -3.96 -10.60 9.93
C CYS A 42 -4.66 -11.87 10.43
N PRO A 43 -5.22 -12.71 9.54
CA PRO A 43 -5.90 -13.93 9.97
C PRO A 43 -4.97 -14.89 10.70
N GLU A 44 -3.71 -14.99 10.28
CA GLU A 44 -2.77 -15.92 10.89
C GLU A 44 -2.46 -15.57 12.37
N GLU A 45 -2.29 -14.28 12.68
CA GLU A 45 -2.12 -13.83 14.07
C GLU A 45 -3.43 -13.82 14.87
N ALA A 46 -4.56 -13.51 14.24
CA ALA A 46 -5.88 -13.62 14.88
C ALA A 46 -6.22 -15.09 15.22
N GLY A 47 -5.65 -16.03 14.46
CA GLY A 47 -5.64 -17.46 14.75
C GLY A 47 -4.54 -17.90 15.73
N GLU A 48 -3.90 -16.96 16.41
CA GLU A 48 -2.86 -17.18 17.43
C GLU A 48 -1.51 -17.71 16.90
N LEU A 49 -1.23 -17.67 15.60
CA LEU A 49 0.13 -17.96 15.12
C LEU A 49 1.09 -16.81 15.48
N PRO A 50 2.34 -17.13 15.84
CA PRO A 50 3.33 -16.11 16.17
C PRO A 50 3.79 -15.34 14.92
N THR A 51 4.53 -14.26 15.15
CA THR A 51 5.32 -13.59 14.13
C THR A 51 6.76 -13.40 14.65
N PRO A 52 7.80 -13.92 13.95
CA PRO A 52 7.73 -14.77 12.76
C PRO A 52 7.15 -16.16 13.04
N ARG A 53 6.83 -16.91 11.98
CA ARG A 53 6.32 -18.29 12.03
C ARG A 53 6.81 -19.10 10.81
N PRO A 54 6.84 -20.44 10.89
CA PRO A 54 7.14 -21.27 9.74
C PRO A 54 6.20 -20.99 8.56
N ALA A 55 6.73 -21.07 7.34
CA ALA A 55 5.90 -21.07 6.14
C ALA A 55 4.96 -22.29 6.16
N ALA A 56 3.73 -22.08 5.69
CA ALA A 56 2.69 -23.09 5.63
C ALA A 56 2.00 -23.13 4.27
N TRP A 57 1.37 -24.24 3.94
CA TRP A 57 0.63 -24.45 2.71
C TRP A 57 -0.51 -25.43 2.91
N ILE A 58 -1.46 -25.41 1.99
CA ILE A 58 -2.55 -26.40 1.96
C ILE A 58 -1.97 -27.76 1.57
N ALA A 59 -2.42 -28.81 2.24
CA ALA A 59 -2.04 -30.18 1.99
C ALA A 59 -3.28 -31.10 2.11
N PRO A 60 -3.23 -32.30 1.51
CA PRO A 60 -4.33 -33.26 1.60
C PRO A 60 -4.62 -33.70 3.04
N GLY A 61 -5.89 -33.96 3.35
CA GLY A 61 -6.33 -34.58 4.60
C GLY A 61 -6.80 -36.02 4.36
N GLY A 62 -6.59 -36.90 5.34
CA GLY A 62 -7.14 -38.27 5.32
C GLY A 62 -6.81 -39.09 4.06
N ASP A 63 -7.82 -39.81 3.57
CA ASP A 63 -7.78 -40.67 2.37
C ASP A 63 -8.12 -39.91 1.06
N GLU A 64 -8.22 -38.58 1.11
CA GLU A 64 -8.64 -37.78 -0.04
C GLU A 64 -7.65 -37.88 -1.21
N LYS A 65 -8.19 -38.07 -2.41
CA LYS A 65 -7.40 -38.07 -3.65
C LYS A 65 -7.34 -36.67 -4.23
N GLY A 66 -6.23 -35.98 -4.02
CA GLY A 66 -5.97 -34.69 -4.65
C GLY A 66 -4.98 -33.86 -3.84
N PRO A 67 -4.57 -32.69 -4.37
CA PRO A 67 -3.59 -31.83 -3.70
C PRO A 67 -4.19 -31.03 -2.52
N GLY A 68 -5.53 -30.94 -2.41
CA GLY A 68 -6.23 -30.14 -1.41
C GLY A 68 -6.49 -28.70 -1.90
N ASP A 69 -7.56 -28.07 -1.41
CA ASP A 69 -7.85 -26.66 -1.61
C ASP A 69 -8.46 -26.00 -0.36
N ALA A 70 -8.67 -24.68 -0.41
CA ALA A 70 -9.21 -23.93 0.73
C ALA A 70 -10.64 -24.34 1.11
N ALA A 71 -11.48 -24.78 0.15
CA ALA A 71 -12.83 -25.25 0.47
C ALA A 71 -12.77 -26.58 1.22
N GLN A 72 -11.86 -27.47 0.83
CA GLN A 72 -11.60 -28.72 1.54
C GLN A 72 -11.01 -28.47 2.94
N VAL A 73 -10.19 -27.43 3.14
CA VAL A 73 -9.74 -27.05 4.48
C VAL A 73 -10.93 -26.61 5.34
N LEU A 74 -11.83 -25.77 4.80
CA LEU A 74 -13.02 -25.29 5.51
C LEU A 74 -13.99 -26.42 5.89
N SER A 75 -14.08 -27.48 5.08
CA SER A 75 -14.91 -28.66 5.36
C SER A 75 -14.20 -29.76 6.16
N GLY A 76 -12.93 -29.57 6.52
CA GLY A 76 -12.14 -30.55 7.27
C GLY A 76 -11.58 -31.73 6.46
N GLN A 77 -11.62 -31.64 5.13
CA GLN A 77 -11.10 -32.64 4.18
C GLN A 77 -9.65 -32.38 3.76
N ALA A 78 -9.13 -31.17 3.98
CA ALA A 78 -7.74 -30.81 3.77
C ALA A 78 -7.18 -30.10 5.00
N ARG A 79 -5.86 -29.92 5.02
CA ARG A 79 -5.12 -29.31 6.13
C ARG A 79 -4.27 -28.16 5.65
N VAL A 80 -3.86 -27.29 6.56
CA VAL A 80 -2.75 -26.36 6.37
C VAL A 80 -1.60 -26.86 7.23
N VAL A 81 -0.46 -27.13 6.60
CA VAL A 81 0.71 -27.70 7.26
C VAL A 81 1.94 -26.83 7.08
N THR A 82 2.84 -26.85 8.04
CA THR A 82 4.16 -26.22 7.93
C THR A 82 5.13 -27.07 7.11
N GLY A 83 6.30 -26.53 6.80
CA GLY A 83 7.38 -27.31 6.17
C GLY A 83 7.96 -28.46 7.00
N SER A 84 7.77 -28.44 8.32
CA SER A 84 8.06 -29.59 9.21
C SER A 84 6.93 -30.61 9.25
N GLY A 85 5.78 -30.32 8.63
CA GLY A 85 4.60 -31.18 8.61
C GLY A 85 3.64 -30.96 9.78
N ASP A 86 3.85 -29.92 10.60
CA ASP A 86 2.94 -29.59 11.70
C ASP A 86 1.61 -29.10 11.16
N ASP A 87 0.51 -29.63 11.68
CA ASP A 87 -0.84 -29.22 11.30
C ASP A 87 -1.22 -27.93 12.03
N VAL A 88 -1.36 -26.84 11.27
CA VAL A 88 -1.74 -25.51 11.74
C VAL A 88 -3.15 -25.11 11.26
N SER A 89 -3.96 -26.08 10.81
CA SER A 89 -5.29 -25.82 10.25
C SER A 89 -6.21 -25.10 11.24
N ALA A 90 -6.15 -25.46 12.53
CA ALA A 90 -6.99 -24.85 13.56
C ALA A 90 -6.81 -23.34 13.64
N ALA A 91 -5.57 -22.87 13.58
CA ALA A 91 -5.24 -21.44 13.59
C ALA A 91 -5.74 -20.73 12.33
N PHE A 92 -5.52 -21.30 11.14
CA PHE A 92 -6.01 -20.74 9.88
C PHE A 92 -7.54 -20.64 9.84
N LEU A 93 -8.23 -21.68 10.34
CA LEU A 93 -9.69 -21.71 10.43
C LEU A 93 -10.23 -20.70 11.45
N ALA A 94 -9.57 -20.57 12.61
CA ALA A 94 -9.92 -19.57 13.61
C ALA A 94 -9.76 -18.16 13.05
N GLY A 95 -8.59 -17.86 12.48
CA GLY A 95 -8.30 -16.58 11.85
C GLY A 95 -9.28 -16.19 10.73
N ALA A 96 -9.67 -17.16 9.90
CA ALA A 96 -10.66 -16.93 8.85
C ALA A 96 -12.04 -16.56 9.43
N ARG A 97 -12.47 -17.23 10.51
CA ARG A 97 -13.72 -16.90 11.20
C ARG A 97 -13.67 -15.52 11.84
N GLU A 98 -12.56 -15.17 12.49
CA GLU A 98 -12.37 -13.83 13.05
C GLU A 98 -12.38 -12.74 11.97
N ALA A 99 -11.81 -13.00 10.78
CA ALA A 99 -11.90 -12.07 9.66
C ALA A 99 -13.35 -11.85 9.20
N LEU A 100 -14.14 -12.93 9.12
CA LEU A 100 -15.55 -12.86 8.77
C LEU A 100 -16.36 -12.09 9.83
N LEU A 101 -16.11 -12.36 11.10
CA LEU A 101 -16.73 -11.63 12.21
C LEU A 101 -16.38 -10.14 12.13
N ALA A 102 -15.11 -9.79 11.92
CA ALA A 102 -14.68 -8.41 11.73
C ALA A 102 -15.42 -7.73 10.56
N CYS A 103 -15.59 -8.42 9.42
CA CYS A 103 -16.39 -7.89 8.32
C CYS A 103 -17.86 -7.63 8.72
N GLN A 104 -18.46 -8.54 9.49
CA GLN A 104 -19.85 -8.42 9.96
C GLN A 104 -20.02 -7.27 10.96
N GLU A 105 -19.12 -7.13 11.94
CA GLU A 105 -19.14 -6.08 12.95
C GLU A 105 -18.92 -4.69 12.35
N LEU A 106 -18.03 -4.58 11.36
CA LEU A 106 -17.79 -3.36 10.60
C LEU A 106 -18.92 -3.04 9.62
N GLY A 107 -19.82 -4.00 9.34
CA GLY A 107 -20.83 -3.88 8.30
C GLY A 107 -20.24 -3.78 6.88
N THR A 108 -19.02 -4.26 6.66
CA THR A 108 -18.33 -4.19 5.36
C THR A 108 -18.51 -5.46 4.55
N ARG A 109 -18.59 -5.31 3.23
CA ARG A 109 -18.62 -6.43 2.28
C ARG A 109 -17.45 -6.37 1.30
N ARG A 110 -16.33 -5.75 1.70
CA ARG A 110 -15.14 -5.64 0.88
C ARG A 110 -13.88 -5.91 1.68
N ALA A 111 -13.01 -6.74 1.11
CA ALA A 111 -11.70 -7.06 1.68
C ALA A 111 -10.60 -6.99 0.63
N TYR A 112 -9.47 -6.38 0.97
CA TYR A 112 -8.25 -6.31 0.15
C TYR A 112 -7.20 -7.22 0.76
N LEU A 113 -6.90 -8.32 0.08
CA LEU A 113 -6.14 -9.42 0.64
C LEU A 113 -4.82 -9.61 -0.08
N LYS A 114 -3.76 -9.91 0.68
CA LYS A 114 -2.42 -10.16 0.13
C LYS A 114 -2.41 -11.44 -0.71
N GLU A 115 -2.04 -11.30 -1.97
CA GLU A 115 -1.99 -12.41 -2.94
C GLU A 115 -0.93 -13.46 -2.55
N ARG A 116 -1.13 -14.70 -3.01
CA ARG A 116 -0.24 -15.88 -2.83
C ARG A 116 -0.19 -16.48 -1.42
N SER A 117 -0.81 -15.86 -0.41
CA SER A 117 -0.86 -16.41 0.96
C SER A 117 -1.79 -17.63 1.05
N PRO A 118 -1.44 -18.68 1.81
CA PRO A 118 -2.37 -19.79 2.15
C PRO A 118 -3.63 -19.34 2.89
N SER A 119 -3.62 -18.15 3.51
CA SER A 119 -4.80 -17.54 4.15
C SER A 119 -5.49 -16.52 3.25
N CYS A 120 -4.73 -15.56 2.72
CA CYS A 120 -5.25 -14.35 2.08
C CYS A 120 -5.26 -14.38 0.54
N GLY A 121 -4.58 -15.35 -0.10
CA GLY A 121 -4.49 -15.42 -1.56
C GLY A 121 -5.87 -15.45 -2.22
N VAL A 122 -6.08 -14.66 -3.28
CA VAL A 122 -7.40 -14.55 -3.94
C VAL A 122 -7.40 -15.27 -5.28
N LYS A 123 -6.31 -15.15 -6.04
CA LYS A 123 -6.14 -15.82 -7.34
C LYS A 123 -5.18 -16.99 -7.24
N GLN A 124 -4.19 -16.90 -6.36
CA GLN A 124 -3.17 -17.91 -6.15
C GLN A 124 -2.95 -18.18 -4.67
N THR A 125 -2.63 -19.42 -4.36
CA THR A 125 -2.31 -19.90 -3.01
C THR A 125 -1.18 -20.94 -3.09
N HIS A 126 -0.69 -21.42 -1.95
CA HIS A 126 0.29 -22.49 -1.91
C HIS A 126 -0.34 -23.83 -1.54
N VAL A 127 -0.12 -24.84 -2.37
CA VAL A 127 -0.51 -26.23 -2.12
C VAL A 127 0.74 -27.11 -2.25
N GLY A 128 1.03 -27.93 -1.25
CA GLY A 128 2.25 -28.76 -1.22
C GLY A 128 3.55 -27.94 -1.36
N GLY A 129 3.57 -26.71 -0.88
CA GLY A 129 4.72 -25.79 -1.00
C GLY A 129 4.86 -25.10 -2.36
N GLN A 130 3.94 -25.32 -3.30
CA GLN A 130 3.98 -24.71 -4.64
C GLN A 130 2.84 -23.72 -4.85
N ALA A 131 3.12 -22.62 -5.55
CA ALA A 131 2.09 -21.66 -5.94
C ALA A 131 1.18 -22.26 -7.01
N VAL A 132 -0.12 -22.27 -6.76
CA VAL A 132 -1.16 -22.78 -7.66
C VAL A 132 -2.31 -21.78 -7.77
N ALA A 133 -3.10 -21.88 -8.83
CA ALA A 133 -4.34 -21.12 -8.95
C ALA A 133 -5.34 -21.59 -7.87
N GLY A 134 -5.93 -20.65 -7.14
CA GLY A 134 -6.84 -20.95 -6.04
C GLY A 134 -6.82 -19.87 -4.96
N MET A 135 -7.77 -19.97 -4.04
CA MET A 135 -7.89 -19.06 -2.90
C MET A 135 -7.20 -19.63 -1.66
N GLY A 136 -6.75 -18.75 -0.78
CA GLY A 136 -6.44 -19.08 0.60
C GLY A 136 -7.70 -19.27 1.45
N VAL A 137 -7.53 -19.82 2.65
CA VAL A 137 -8.62 -20.21 3.56
C VAL A 137 -9.53 -19.03 3.92
N THR A 138 -8.96 -17.90 4.33
CA THR A 138 -9.72 -16.69 4.68
C THR A 138 -10.41 -16.09 3.46
N ALA A 139 -9.69 -15.99 2.34
CA ALA A 139 -10.24 -15.44 1.11
C ALA A 139 -11.46 -16.23 0.62
N ARG A 140 -11.38 -17.58 0.65
CA ARG A 140 -12.50 -18.46 0.34
C ARG A 140 -13.68 -18.24 1.29
N LEU A 141 -13.45 -18.29 2.60
CA LEU A 141 -14.53 -18.14 3.58
C LEU A 141 -15.26 -16.80 3.45
N LEU A 142 -14.52 -15.70 3.26
CA LEU A 142 -15.12 -14.38 3.05
C LEU A 142 -15.96 -14.34 1.77
N ALA A 143 -15.44 -14.87 0.65
CA ALA A 143 -16.16 -14.90 -0.61
C ALA A 143 -17.45 -15.74 -0.53
N ASP A 144 -17.39 -16.91 0.11
CA ASP A 144 -18.55 -17.79 0.31
C ASP A 144 -19.64 -17.11 1.17
N ASN A 145 -19.27 -16.12 1.98
CA ASN A 145 -20.18 -15.33 2.82
C ASN A 145 -20.53 -13.95 2.22
N GLY A 146 -20.32 -13.75 0.91
CA GLY A 146 -20.77 -12.56 0.19
C GLY A 146 -19.90 -11.31 0.38
N VAL A 147 -18.67 -11.47 0.87
CA VAL A 147 -17.66 -10.41 0.89
C VAL A 147 -16.92 -10.39 -0.45
N THR A 148 -16.87 -9.22 -1.08
CA THR A 148 -16.06 -9.01 -2.29
C THR A 148 -14.58 -8.97 -1.89
N VAL A 149 -13.82 -10.00 -2.26
CA VAL A 149 -12.38 -10.07 -2.03
C VAL A 149 -11.59 -9.59 -3.25
N VAL A 150 -10.57 -8.77 -3.01
CA VAL A 150 -9.68 -8.22 -4.05
C VAL A 150 -8.25 -8.61 -3.70
N GLY A 151 -7.59 -9.33 -4.60
CA GLY A 151 -6.19 -9.72 -4.45
C GLY A 151 -5.24 -8.56 -4.75
N VAL A 152 -4.25 -8.35 -3.89
CA VAL A 152 -3.23 -7.29 -4.02
C VAL A 152 -1.84 -7.90 -3.89
N GLU A 153 -0.93 -7.58 -4.81
CA GLU A 153 0.45 -8.08 -4.77
C GLU A 153 1.26 -7.46 -3.64
N GLY A 154 1.04 -6.18 -3.33
CA GLY A 154 1.70 -5.42 -2.27
C GLY A 154 3.04 -4.80 -2.70
N GLY A 155 3.56 -3.87 -1.92
CA GLY A 155 4.88 -3.25 -2.14
C GLY A 155 4.91 -2.07 -3.12
N ARG A 156 3.76 -1.58 -3.61
CA ARG A 156 3.72 -0.36 -4.43
C ARG A 156 3.99 0.87 -3.55
N ARG A 157 4.94 1.70 -3.96
CA ARG A 157 5.22 2.99 -3.33
C ARG A 157 4.41 4.09 -3.97
N ALA A 158 3.92 5.04 -3.18
CA ALA A 158 3.42 6.29 -3.72
C ALA A 158 4.60 6.97 -4.43
N ALA A 159 4.37 7.57 -5.59
CA ALA A 159 5.41 8.40 -6.19
C ALA A 159 5.74 9.50 -5.17
N GLU A 160 7.03 9.70 -4.86
CA GLU A 160 7.45 10.90 -4.17
C GLU A 160 6.83 12.06 -4.93
N ALA A 161 6.01 12.88 -4.26
CA ALA A 161 5.60 14.14 -4.82
C ALA A 161 6.89 14.94 -4.99
N GLU A 162 7.52 14.83 -6.16
CA GLU A 162 8.60 15.71 -6.56
C GLU A 162 8.09 17.12 -6.27
N SER A 163 8.75 17.77 -5.31
CA SER A 163 8.74 19.21 -5.18
C SER A 163 9.11 19.78 -6.54
N ARG A 164 8.11 20.05 -7.38
CA ARG A 164 8.24 21.02 -8.46
C ARG A 164 8.35 22.37 -7.75
N GLU A 165 9.54 22.67 -7.28
CA GLU A 165 10.00 24.04 -7.18
C GLU A 165 9.76 24.62 -8.58
N ALA A 166 8.72 25.44 -8.72
CA ALA A 166 8.55 26.21 -9.94
C ALA A 166 9.87 26.97 -10.13
N PRO A 167 10.50 26.96 -11.32
CA PRO A 167 11.69 27.77 -11.52
C PRO A 167 11.34 29.20 -11.17
N GLU A 168 12.08 29.78 -10.21
CA GLU A 168 11.97 31.22 -9.91
C GLU A 168 12.07 31.98 -11.24
N PRO A 169 11.20 32.96 -11.50
CA PRO A 169 11.33 33.77 -12.70
C PRO A 169 12.70 34.46 -12.67
N GLU A 170 13.52 34.20 -13.71
CA GLU A 170 14.81 34.85 -13.88
C GLU A 170 14.66 36.38 -13.75
N PRO A 171 15.51 37.04 -12.94
CA PRO A 171 15.50 38.49 -12.88
C PRO A 171 15.88 39.09 -14.25
N PRO A 172 15.27 40.22 -14.65
CA PRO A 172 15.53 40.83 -15.95
C PRO A 172 17.01 41.21 -16.08
N GLN A 173 17.64 40.67 -17.13
CA GLN A 173 19.03 40.94 -17.48
C GLN A 173 19.20 42.44 -17.84
N PRO A 174 20.25 43.12 -17.34
CA PRO A 174 20.52 44.51 -17.69
C PRO A 174 20.96 44.64 -19.17
N PRO A 175 20.65 45.75 -19.86
CA PRO A 175 21.03 45.93 -21.25
C PRO A 175 22.55 46.00 -21.40
N GLY A 176 23.08 45.20 -22.34
CA GLY A 176 24.49 45.09 -22.66
C GLY A 176 25.13 46.43 -23.04
N GLY A 177 26.26 46.72 -22.40
CA GLY A 177 27.08 47.90 -22.66
C GLY A 177 27.85 47.79 -23.97
N CYS A 178 27.69 48.80 -24.82
CA CYS A 178 28.51 49.01 -26.01
C CYS A 178 29.94 49.39 -25.61
N SER A 179 30.93 48.67 -26.14
CA SER A 179 32.34 49.00 -26.00
C SER A 179 32.78 50.05 -27.03
N GLY A 180 33.32 51.15 -26.54
CA GLY A 180 34.56 51.77 -27.02
C GLY A 180 34.59 52.44 -28.40
N ALA A 181 34.65 53.77 -28.40
CA ALA A 181 35.48 54.55 -29.33
C ALA A 181 35.90 55.87 -28.66
N PRO A 182 37.19 56.26 -28.67
CA PRO A 182 37.63 57.56 -28.18
C PRO A 182 37.85 58.52 -29.36
N THR A 183 37.38 59.77 -29.27
CA THR A 183 38.20 60.96 -29.57
C THR A 183 37.48 62.31 -29.36
N GLN A 184 38.26 63.20 -28.74
CA GLN A 184 38.35 64.66 -28.91
C GLN A 184 37.54 65.65 -28.06
N PRO A 185 38.14 66.83 -27.74
CA PRO A 185 37.70 67.70 -26.65
C PRO A 185 37.12 69.05 -27.11
N LEU A 186 36.68 69.83 -26.11
CA LEU A 186 36.38 71.28 -26.08
C LEU A 186 35.09 71.75 -26.75
N LEU A 187 34.16 72.28 -25.93
CA LEU A 187 33.79 73.70 -25.86
C LEU A 187 32.70 73.91 -24.79
N THR A 188 32.86 74.95 -23.95
CA THR A 188 31.80 75.60 -23.13
C THR A 188 30.93 76.50 -24.05
N PRO A 189 29.92 77.31 -23.61
CA PRO A 189 29.46 77.63 -22.24
C PRO A 189 27.90 77.76 -22.11
N GLU A 190 27.50 78.35 -20.97
CA GLU A 190 26.32 79.21 -20.72
C GLU A 190 25.14 78.64 -19.91
N ILE A 191 24.82 79.45 -18.90
CA ILE A 191 23.82 79.39 -17.83
C ILE A 191 22.53 80.05 -18.36
N PRO A 192 21.32 79.72 -17.84
CA PRO A 192 20.65 80.76 -17.03
C PRO A 192 19.85 80.23 -15.83
N THR A 193 20.27 80.72 -14.65
CA THR A 193 19.48 81.43 -13.63
C THR A 193 18.07 81.00 -13.19
N ARG A 194 17.92 80.98 -11.84
CA ARG A 194 16.76 81.40 -11.01
C ARG A 194 15.58 80.40 -10.99
N LEU A 195 14.91 80.09 -9.88
CA LEU A 195 14.50 80.81 -8.66
C LEU A 195 14.41 79.80 -7.48
N ARG A 196 14.88 80.11 -6.24
CA ARG A 196 14.08 80.60 -5.07
C ARG A 196 12.83 79.73 -4.79
N LYS A 197 12.46 79.25 -3.59
CA LYS A 197 12.74 79.58 -2.16
C LYS A 197 11.95 78.53 -1.29
N PRO A 198 11.76 78.62 0.05
CA PRO A 198 12.47 77.78 1.04
C PRO A 198 11.48 77.07 2.04
N PRO A 199 11.74 76.87 3.36
CA PRO A 199 11.36 75.63 4.08
C PRO A 199 10.31 75.83 5.20
N GLY A 200 10.02 74.76 5.94
CA GLY A 200 9.21 74.75 7.18
C GLY A 200 8.13 73.67 7.08
N SER A 201 7.92 72.76 8.04
CA SER A 201 8.18 72.79 9.48
C SER A 201 8.42 71.38 10.01
#